data_AF-A0A0J0XRH2-F1
#
_entry.id   AF-A0A0J0XRH2-F1
#
_cell.length_a   1.000
_cell.length_b   1.000
_cell.length_c   1.000
_cell.angle_alpha   90.00
_cell.angle_beta   90.00
_cell.angle_gamma   90.00
#
_symmetry.space_group_name_H-M   'P 1'
#
loop_
_entity.id
_entity.type
_entity.pdbx_description
1 polymer ?
#
loop_
_entity_poly.entity_id
_entity_poly.type
_entity_poly.pdbx_seq_one_letter_code
_entity_poly.pdbx_strand_id
1 'polypeptide(L)'
;MSDPPKLAGLESHRVPLLPPACYYIPDFITSEEEAYLLRKVGETPQPKWKTVGSGRRLCYWGGTMSKNSVLLPEPMPDWLSTFPDIVERIDAFLDAAAEAPSGDAKGKDRVLGINQVLVNEYHSGQGISPHEDGPAFRPLVATLSLGAPTILDIHHYVSPTAPSPPMIATEGDSGRAIAAVPLGHVLLMPRSLFILTGSLYSSHLHGIAARERDSFIAPEREEKEAIASDVAAPDQAAAGDEGGADQLPRSTSKAKADANVVANASLLGLDALPRDAFTYERGTRVSLTFRHANKVLKGGAFGLAAGGLRRS
;
A
#
# COMPACT_ATOMS: atom_id res chain seq x y z
N MET A 1 -13.95 14.62 12.57
CA MET A 1 -13.35 13.30 12.30
C MET A 1 -12.54 12.93 13.53
N SER A 2 -12.61 11.69 14.02
CA SER A 2 -11.75 11.24 15.11
C SER A 2 -10.29 11.30 14.65
N ASP A 3 -9.38 11.64 15.56
CA ASP A 3 -7.95 11.58 15.28
C ASP A 3 -7.57 10.16 14.84
N PRO A 4 -6.63 10.01 13.88
CA PRO A 4 -6.14 8.70 13.48
C PRO A 4 -5.52 7.98 14.68
N PRO A 5 -5.58 6.64 14.73
CA PRO A 5 -4.93 5.87 15.78
C PRO A 5 -3.43 6.15 15.76
N LYS A 6 -2.82 6.26 16.95
CA LYS A 6 -1.36 6.27 17.08
C LYS A 6 -0.86 4.85 16.88
N LEU A 7 0.09 4.65 15.97
CA LEU A 7 0.66 3.35 15.61
C LEU A 7 2.12 3.26 16.04
N ALA A 8 2.37 3.42 17.35
CA ALA A 8 3.73 3.51 17.90
C ALA A 8 4.60 2.29 17.56
N GLY A 9 4.00 1.10 17.46
CA GLY A 9 4.70 -0.12 17.06
C GLY A 9 5.17 -0.16 15.59
N LEU A 10 4.79 0.83 14.77
CA LEU A 10 5.23 0.95 13.37
C LEU A 10 6.34 1.97 13.15
N GLU A 11 6.83 2.66 14.18
CA GLU A 11 7.83 3.74 13.97
C GLU A 11 9.11 3.25 13.28
N SER A 12 9.54 2.00 13.53
CA SER A 12 10.67 1.38 12.82
C SER A 12 10.41 1.10 11.33
N HIS A 13 9.14 1.09 10.92
CA HIS A 13 8.68 0.87 9.55
C HIS A 13 8.27 2.17 8.86
N ARG A 14 8.45 3.32 9.51
CA ARG A 14 8.07 4.62 8.96
C ARG A 14 8.88 4.90 7.69
N VAL A 15 8.20 5.28 6.62
CA VAL A 15 8.89 5.70 5.38
C VAL A 15 9.60 7.04 5.63
N PRO A 16 10.95 7.08 5.53
CA PRO A 16 11.71 8.31 5.67
C PRO A 16 11.28 9.37 4.64
N LEU A 17 11.62 10.64 4.88
CA LEU A 17 11.40 11.75 3.93
C LEU A 17 9.93 12.07 3.59
N LEU A 18 8.98 11.26 4.06
CA LEU A 18 7.54 11.53 3.98
C LEU A 18 6.97 11.93 5.36
N PRO A 19 5.82 12.64 5.38
CA PRO A 19 5.11 12.92 6.62
C PRO A 19 4.86 11.65 7.46
N PRO A 20 4.83 11.75 8.81
CA PRO A 20 4.74 10.61 9.73
C PRO A 20 3.35 9.96 9.76
N ALA A 21 2.94 9.41 8.63
CA ALA A 21 1.63 8.79 8.43
C ALA A 21 1.66 7.74 7.31
N CYS A 22 2.84 7.19 7.04
CA CYS A 22 3.14 6.26 5.97
C CYS A 22 4.19 5.26 6.46
N TYR A 23 3.85 3.97 6.38
CA TYR A 23 4.68 2.88 6.87
C TYR A 23 4.81 1.80 5.80
N TYR A 24 5.99 1.17 5.73
CA TYR A 24 6.31 0.16 4.74
C TYR A 24 6.97 -1.04 5.41
N ILE A 25 6.39 -2.21 5.19
CA ILE A 25 6.85 -3.48 5.75
C ILE A 25 7.21 -4.40 4.58
N PRO A 26 8.50 -4.69 4.34
CA PRO A 26 8.91 -5.67 3.33
C PRO A 26 8.52 -7.09 3.78
N ASP A 27 8.38 -8.01 2.81
CA ASP A 27 8.19 -9.45 3.06
C ASP A 27 7.15 -9.80 4.15
N PHE A 28 6.03 -9.07 4.16
CA PHE A 28 4.94 -9.27 5.12
C PHE A 28 4.20 -10.61 4.93
N ILE A 29 4.29 -11.17 3.73
CA ILE A 29 3.85 -12.52 3.41
C ILE A 29 4.99 -13.32 2.79
N THR A 30 4.88 -14.64 2.82
CA THR A 30 5.84 -15.54 2.17
C THR A 30 5.59 -15.64 0.67
N SER A 31 6.57 -16.18 -0.08
CA SER A 31 6.42 -16.45 -1.52
C SER A 31 5.33 -17.49 -1.82
N GLU A 32 5.13 -18.47 -0.94
CA GLU A 32 4.05 -19.45 -1.05
C GLU A 32 2.67 -18.78 -0.88
N GLU A 33 2.54 -17.90 0.11
CA GLU A 33 1.32 -17.12 0.35
C GLU A 33 1.02 -16.19 -0.84
N GLU A 34 2.03 -15.54 -1.41
CA GLU A 34 1.89 -14.74 -2.62
C GLU A 34 1.38 -15.56 -3.80
N ALA A 35 1.99 -16.71 -4.06
CA ALA A 35 1.58 -17.60 -5.15
C ALA A 35 0.13 -18.07 -4.97
N TYR A 36 -0.26 -18.39 -3.74
CA TYR A 36 -1.64 -18.74 -3.41
C TYR A 36 -2.60 -17.58 -3.68
N LEU A 37 -2.30 -16.37 -3.18
CA LEU A 37 -3.14 -15.19 -3.33
C LEU A 37 -3.28 -14.78 -4.80
N LEU A 38 -2.18 -14.78 -5.56
CA LEU A 38 -2.21 -14.49 -7.00
C LEU A 38 -3.10 -15.48 -7.76
N ARG A 39 -3.00 -16.78 -7.45
CA ARG A 39 -3.89 -17.79 -8.02
C ARG A 39 -5.36 -17.50 -7.69
N LYS A 40 -5.68 -17.17 -6.43
CA LYS A 40 -7.05 -16.85 -6.01
C LYS A 40 -7.61 -15.59 -6.65
N VAL A 41 -6.77 -14.57 -6.85
CA VAL A 41 -7.14 -13.39 -7.63
C VAL A 41 -7.42 -13.79 -9.08
N GLY A 42 -6.59 -14.62 -9.71
CA GLY A 42 -6.80 -15.13 -11.06
C GLY A 42 -8.06 -15.99 -11.24
N GLU A 43 -8.49 -16.69 -10.19
CA GLU A 43 -9.75 -17.45 -10.13
C GLU A 43 -10.99 -16.55 -9.94
N THR A 44 -10.83 -15.24 -9.76
CA THR A 44 -11.96 -14.32 -9.59
C THR A 44 -12.86 -14.31 -10.84
N PRO A 45 -14.18 -14.50 -10.69
CA PRO A 45 -15.10 -14.54 -11.83
C PRO A 45 -15.02 -13.29 -12.70
N GLN A 46 -14.94 -13.49 -14.02
CA GLN A 46 -14.87 -12.42 -15.03
C GLN A 46 -15.89 -11.27 -14.80
N PRO A 47 -17.18 -11.53 -14.48
CA PRO A 47 -18.15 -10.45 -14.25
C PRO A 47 -17.86 -9.55 -13.05
N LYS A 48 -16.98 -9.95 -12.12
CA LYS A 48 -16.61 -9.14 -10.96
C LYS A 48 -15.56 -8.08 -11.30
N TRP A 49 -14.78 -8.31 -12.35
CA TRP A 49 -13.76 -7.38 -12.82
C TRP A 49 -14.39 -6.22 -13.58
N LYS A 50 -13.88 -5.02 -13.30
CA LYS A 50 -14.19 -3.79 -14.03
C LYS A 50 -12.91 -3.21 -14.59
N THR A 51 -12.88 -2.93 -15.88
CA THR A 51 -11.79 -2.20 -16.53
C THR A 51 -12.03 -0.71 -16.38
N VAL A 52 -11.01 0.04 -15.95
CA VAL A 52 -11.10 1.48 -15.70
C VAL A 52 -9.83 2.22 -16.15
N GLY A 53 -9.96 3.53 -16.39
CA GLY A 53 -8.82 4.42 -16.64
C GLY A 53 -7.91 3.92 -17.77
N SER A 54 -6.63 3.72 -17.45
CA SER A 54 -5.57 3.24 -18.37
C SER A 54 -5.74 1.81 -18.91
N GLY A 55 -6.90 1.17 -18.71
CA GLY A 55 -7.14 -0.23 -19.06
C GLY A 55 -6.81 -1.21 -17.94
N ARG A 56 -6.46 -0.72 -16.75
CA ARG A 56 -6.31 -1.53 -15.53
C ARG A 56 -7.64 -2.16 -15.11
N ARG A 57 -7.59 -3.24 -14.35
CA ARG A 57 -8.80 -3.89 -13.82
C ARG A 57 -8.89 -3.75 -12.30
N LEU A 58 -10.11 -3.76 -11.79
CA LEU A 58 -10.38 -3.81 -10.35
C LEU A 58 -11.61 -4.64 -10.02
N CYS A 59 -11.67 -5.15 -8.79
CA CYS A 59 -12.87 -5.71 -8.20
C CYS A 59 -12.94 -5.42 -6.69
N TYR A 60 -14.12 -5.62 -6.09
CA TYR A 60 -14.35 -5.39 -4.66
C TYR A 60 -14.76 -6.69 -3.96
N TRP A 61 -14.31 -6.87 -2.72
CA TRP A 61 -14.75 -7.92 -1.79
C TRP A 61 -15.23 -7.27 -0.48
N GLY A 62 -16.15 -7.93 0.24
CA GLY A 62 -16.81 -7.34 1.41
C GLY A 62 -17.96 -6.37 1.07
N GLY A 63 -18.13 -6.01 -0.21
CA GLY A 63 -19.25 -5.22 -0.70
C GLY A 63 -18.85 -4.07 -1.62
N THR A 64 -19.84 -3.31 -2.07
CA THR A 64 -19.65 -2.12 -2.92
C THR A 64 -20.20 -0.86 -2.27
N MET A 65 -19.64 0.30 -2.62
CA MET A 65 -20.10 1.58 -2.10
C MET A 65 -21.28 2.11 -2.90
N SER A 66 -22.35 2.50 -2.21
CA SER A 66 -23.44 3.27 -2.81
C SER A 66 -23.02 4.72 -3.09
N LYS A 67 -23.84 5.43 -3.89
CA LYS A 67 -23.65 6.87 -4.18
C LYS A 67 -23.58 7.74 -2.92
N ASN A 68 -24.19 7.30 -1.81
CA ASN A 68 -24.23 8.01 -0.55
C ASN A 68 -23.12 7.58 0.43
N SER A 69 -22.05 6.94 -0.06
CA SER A 69 -20.90 6.47 0.76
C SER A 69 -21.31 5.47 1.86
N VAL A 70 -22.31 4.64 1.58
CA VAL A 70 -22.72 3.51 2.44
C VAL A 70 -22.32 2.20 1.77
N LEU A 71 -21.61 1.33 2.50
CA LEU A 71 -21.25 -0.01 2.06
C LEU A 71 -22.49 -0.90 1.99
N LEU A 72 -22.72 -1.49 0.81
CA LEU A 72 -23.66 -2.58 0.59
C LEU A 72 -22.87 -3.88 0.80
N PRO A 73 -23.03 -4.56 1.95
CA PRO A 73 -22.16 -5.67 2.30
C PRO A 73 -22.39 -6.88 1.40
N GLU A 74 -21.29 -7.53 1.03
CA GLU A 74 -21.25 -8.85 0.39
C GLU A 74 -20.35 -9.75 1.23
N PRO A 75 -20.49 -11.10 1.15
CA PRO A 75 -19.56 -12.00 1.81
C PRO A 75 -18.11 -11.72 1.39
N MET A 76 -17.22 -11.66 2.38
CA MET A 76 -15.78 -11.71 2.14
C MET A 76 -15.44 -13.12 1.66
N PRO A 77 -14.58 -13.30 0.65
CA PRO A 77 -14.25 -14.63 0.18
C PRO A 77 -13.35 -15.33 1.19
N ASP A 78 -13.63 -16.62 1.46
CA ASP A 78 -12.95 -17.40 2.49
C ASP A 78 -11.44 -17.48 2.31
N TRP A 79 -10.93 -17.33 1.07
CA TRP A 79 -9.49 -17.37 0.81
C TRP A 79 -8.71 -16.20 1.40
N LEU A 80 -9.39 -15.11 1.79
CA LEU A 80 -8.78 -14.01 2.55
C LEU A 80 -8.69 -14.29 4.05
N SER A 81 -9.38 -15.32 4.55
CA SER A 81 -9.50 -15.64 5.98
C SER A 81 -9.23 -17.12 6.30
N THR A 82 -8.55 -17.85 5.41
CA THR A 82 -8.25 -19.29 5.60
C THR A 82 -6.76 -19.57 5.49
N PHE A 83 -6.15 -19.28 4.35
CA PHE A 83 -4.72 -19.48 4.15
C PHE A 83 -4.17 -18.50 3.10
N PRO A 84 -3.23 -17.63 3.47
CA PRO A 84 -3.11 -17.13 4.84
C PRO A 84 -4.42 -16.46 5.27
N ASP A 85 -4.70 -16.42 6.58
CA ASP A 85 -5.70 -15.49 7.10
C ASP A 85 -5.14 -14.07 7.07
N ILE A 86 -5.13 -13.47 5.88
CA ILE A 86 -4.50 -12.18 5.65
C ILE A 86 -5.29 -11.04 6.29
N VAL A 87 -6.61 -11.20 6.42
CA VAL A 87 -7.47 -10.23 7.10
C VAL A 87 -7.13 -10.16 8.58
N GLU A 88 -7.13 -11.31 9.28
CA GLU A 88 -6.77 -11.34 10.70
C GLU A 88 -5.32 -10.93 10.92
N ARG A 89 -4.39 -11.37 10.06
CA ARG A 89 -2.97 -10.97 10.17
C ARG A 89 -2.80 -9.46 10.14
N ILE A 90 -3.46 -8.77 9.19
CA ILE A 90 -3.35 -7.31 9.07
C ILE A 90 -4.03 -6.61 10.25
N ASP A 91 -5.25 -7.02 10.63
CA ASP A 91 -5.94 -6.41 11.76
C ASP A 91 -5.17 -6.60 13.07
N ALA A 92 -4.68 -7.82 13.35
CA ALA A 92 -3.86 -8.11 14.54
C ALA A 92 -2.53 -7.35 14.53
N PHE A 93 -1.89 -7.21 13.37
CA PHE A 93 -0.65 -6.42 13.24
C PHE A 93 -0.90 -4.93 13.57
N LEU A 94 -1.99 -4.36 13.07
CA LEU A 94 -2.37 -2.96 13.34
C LEU A 94 -2.83 -2.75 14.79
N ASP A 95 -3.55 -3.70 15.38
CA ASP A 95 -3.95 -3.66 16.78
C ASP A 95 -2.73 -3.66 17.71
N ALA A 96 -1.79 -4.58 17.47
CA ALA A 96 -0.54 -4.66 18.22
C ALA A 96 0.27 -3.35 18.10
N ALA A 97 0.35 -2.79 16.88
CA ALA A 97 1.02 -1.53 16.64
C ALA A 97 0.38 -0.33 17.35
N ALA A 98 -0.93 -0.37 17.59
CA ALA A 98 -1.66 0.69 18.27
C ALA A 98 -1.68 0.54 19.80
N GLU A 99 -1.04 -0.51 20.34
CA GLU A 99 -1.19 -0.92 21.74
C GLU A 99 -2.67 -1.07 22.14
N ALA A 100 -3.52 -1.45 21.18
CA ALA A 100 -4.93 -1.67 21.43
C ALA A 100 -5.09 -2.85 22.41
N PRO A 101 -6.12 -2.84 23.28
CA PRO A 101 -6.33 -3.91 24.23
C PRO A 101 -6.33 -5.27 23.52
N SER A 102 -5.37 -6.13 23.89
CA SER A 102 -5.30 -7.50 23.41
C SER A 102 -6.48 -8.28 24.00
N GLY A 103 -7.48 -8.54 23.16
CA GLY A 103 -8.72 -9.23 23.53
C GLY A 103 -9.60 -9.44 22.31
N ASP A 104 -10.75 -10.08 22.48
CA ASP A 104 -11.70 -10.54 21.45
C ASP A 104 -12.31 -9.45 20.53
N ALA A 105 -11.63 -8.32 20.30
CA ALA A 105 -12.01 -7.26 19.39
C ALA A 105 -12.34 -7.86 18.02
N LYS A 106 -13.50 -7.51 17.47
CA LYS A 106 -13.95 -8.00 16.18
C LYS A 106 -14.56 -6.88 15.36
N GLY A 107 -14.38 -6.97 14.05
CA GLY A 107 -14.93 -5.99 13.11
C GLY A 107 -14.54 -4.57 13.51
N LYS A 108 -15.54 -3.70 13.73
CA LYS A 108 -15.31 -2.27 13.99
C LYS A 108 -14.52 -1.95 15.27
N ASP A 109 -14.39 -2.88 16.20
CA ASP A 109 -13.69 -2.64 17.47
C ASP A 109 -12.16 -2.81 17.31
N ARG A 110 -11.72 -3.41 16.20
CA ARG A 110 -10.32 -3.42 15.74
C ARG A 110 -9.89 -2.01 15.29
N VAL A 111 -8.58 -1.76 15.29
CA VAL A 111 -7.99 -0.49 14.84
C VAL A 111 -8.42 -0.16 13.40
N LEU A 112 -8.21 -1.09 12.46
CA LEU A 112 -8.75 -0.99 11.11
C LEU A 112 -10.13 -1.63 11.01
N GLY A 113 -10.24 -2.92 11.30
CA GLY A 113 -11.51 -3.65 11.31
C GLY A 113 -12.02 -3.93 9.91
N ILE A 114 -11.20 -4.57 9.10
CA ILE A 114 -11.39 -4.70 7.66
C ILE A 114 -12.81 -5.20 7.32
N ASN A 115 -13.53 -4.44 6.49
CA ASN A 115 -14.85 -4.84 5.99
C ASN A 115 -14.99 -4.72 4.46
N GLN A 116 -13.95 -4.24 3.79
CA GLN A 116 -13.89 -4.20 2.33
C GLN A 116 -12.44 -4.36 1.87
N VAL A 117 -12.27 -5.08 0.76
CA VAL A 117 -11.00 -5.20 0.06
C VAL A 117 -11.17 -4.78 -1.40
N LEU A 118 -10.36 -3.82 -1.85
CA LEU A 118 -10.25 -3.44 -3.25
C LEU A 118 -9.07 -4.17 -3.86
N VAL A 119 -9.32 -4.99 -4.88
CA VAL A 119 -8.27 -5.64 -5.67
C VAL A 119 -8.05 -4.83 -6.93
N ASN A 120 -6.82 -4.44 -7.21
CA ASN A 120 -6.43 -3.81 -8.47
C ASN A 120 -5.38 -4.68 -9.17
N GLU A 121 -5.49 -4.80 -10.50
CA GLU A 121 -4.52 -5.46 -11.36
C GLU A 121 -4.05 -4.47 -12.43
N TYR A 122 -2.73 -4.42 -12.63
CA TYR A 122 -2.04 -3.55 -13.57
C TYR A 122 -1.12 -4.39 -14.44
N HIS A 123 -1.16 -4.15 -15.75
CA HIS A 123 -0.14 -4.60 -16.69
C HIS A 123 0.87 -3.49 -16.95
N SER A 124 1.96 -3.82 -17.66
CA SER A 124 2.92 -2.83 -18.17
C SER A 124 2.20 -1.72 -18.94
N GLY A 125 2.65 -0.47 -18.76
CA GLY A 125 2.03 0.71 -19.35
C GLY A 125 0.78 1.21 -18.62
N GLN A 126 0.22 0.45 -17.67
CA GLN A 126 -0.98 0.85 -16.93
C GLN A 126 -0.65 1.61 -15.64
N GLY A 127 -1.60 2.40 -15.18
CA GLY A 127 -1.46 3.26 -14.01
C GLY A 127 -2.79 3.82 -13.51
N ILE A 128 -2.73 4.59 -12.44
CA ILE A 128 -3.86 5.35 -11.87
C ILE A 128 -3.40 6.77 -11.57
N SER A 129 -4.18 7.76 -12.04
CA SER A 129 -3.93 9.17 -11.77
C SER A 129 -3.93 9.47 -10.26
N PRO A 130 -3.28 10.56 -9.82
CA PRO A 130 -3.33 10.98 -8.43
C PRO A 130 -4.78 11.11 -7.93
N HIS A 131 -5.09 10.42 -6.83
CA HIS A 131 -6.42 10.41 -6.23
C HIS A 131 -6.35 10.23 -4.71
N GLU A 132 -7.47 10.49 -4.05
CA GLU A 132 -7.72 10.16 -2.63
C GLU A 132 -8.65 8.93 -2.55
N ASP A 133 -8.54 8.14 -1.49
CA ASP A 133 -9.48 7.03 -1.23
C ASP A 133 -10.88 7.51 -0.82
N GLY A 134 -10.97 8.77 -0.37
CA GLY A 134 -12.21 9.46 -0.03
C GLY A 134 -12.68 9.23 1.42
N PRO A 135 -13.67 10.02 1.87
CA PRO A 135 -14.08 10.08 3.28
C PRO A 135 -14.99 8.91 3.72
N ALA A 136 -15.32 8.00 2.81
CA ALA A 136 -16.24 6.90 3.09
C ALA A 136 -15.61 5.82 4.00
N PHE A 137 -14.28 5.79 4.08
CA PHE A 137 -13.51 4.85 4.88
C PHE A 137 -12.87 5.51 6.10
N ARG A 138 -12.44 4.70 7.06
CA ARG A 138 -11.54 5.17 8.14
C ARG A 138 -10.27 5.75 7.51
N PRO A 139 -9.65 6.76 8.14
CA PRO A 139 -8.41 7.36 7.65
C PRO A 139 -7.18 6.48 7.95
N LEU A 140 -7.29 5.20 7.60
CA LEU A 140 -6.29 4.15 7.76
C LEU A 140 -6.58 3.08 6.70
N VAL A 141 -5.59 2.79 5.87
CA VAL A 141 -5.65 1.71 4.87
C VAL A 141 -4.35 0.92 4.87
N ALA A 142 -4.45 -0.36 4.57
CA ALA A 142 -3.32 -1.25 4.39
C ALA A 142 -3.37 -1.85 2.99
N THR A 143 -2.29 -1.79 2.22
CA THR A 143 -2.21 -2.31 0.86
C THR A 143 -1.13 -3.35 0.77
N LEU A 144 -1.53 -4.59 0.48
CA LEU A 144 -0.63 -5.70 0.18
C LEU A 144 -0.30 -5.69 -1.31
N SER A 145 0.99 -5.68 -1.66
CA SER A 145 1.47 -5.73 -3.04
C SER A 145 1.87 -7.15 -3.42
N LEU A 146 1.49 -7.61 -4.61
CA LEU A 146 1.79 -8.94 -5.15
C LEU A 146 2.28 -8.82 -6.61
N GLY A 147 3.13 -9.75 -7.04
CA GLY A 147 3.62 -9.81 -8.42
C GLY A 147 4.73 -8.79 -8.70
N ALA A 148 4.61 -8.02 -9.78
CA ALA A 148 5.68 -7.10 -10.17
C ALA A 148 5.81 -5.88 -9.22
N PRO A 149 7.04 -5.39 -8.97
CA PRO A 149 7.26 -4.15 -8.22
C PRO A 149 6.71 -2.93 -8.97
N THR A 150 6.37 -1.88 -8.24
CA THR A 150 5.97 -0.58 -8.80
C THR A 150 6.45 0.57 -7.93
N ILE A 151 6.58 1.75 -8.51
CA ILE A 151 6.69 2.99 -7.76
C ILE A 151 5.29 3.58 -7.55
N LEU A 152 4.98 3.92 -6.30
CA LEU A 152 3.82 4.71 -5.89
C LEU A 152 4.26 6.15 -5.67
N ASP A 153 3.59 7.08 -6.35
CA ASP A 153 3.84 8.51 -6.22
C ASP A 153 2.89 9.10 -5.17
N ILE A 154 3.43 9.79 -4.17
CA ILE A 154 2.66 10.57 -3.20
C ILE A 154 2.64 12.03 -3.68
N HIS A 155 1.46 12.58 -3.93
CA HIS A 155 1.26 13.92 -4.44
C HIS A 155 0.64 14.84 -3.38
N HIS A 156 0.80 16.13 -3.61
CA HIS A 156 0.20 17.19 -2.80
C HIS A 156 -0.48 18.21 -3.72
N TYR A 157 -1.48 18.91 -3.17
CA TYR A 157 -2.07 20.04 -3.86
C TYR A 157 -1.08 21.23 -3.89
N VAL A 158 -1.17 22.04 -4.95
CA VAL A 158 -0.41 23.30 -5.06
C VAL A 158 -0.73 24.20 -3.87
N SER A 159 0.32 24.72 -3.25
CA SER A 159 0.17 25.72 -2.20
C SER A 159 -0.09 27.09 -2.82
N PRO A 160 -1.16 27.82 -2.43
CA PRO A 160 -1.39 29.18 -2.90
C PRO A 160 -0.31 30.18 -2.41
N THR A 161 0.45 29.81 -1.38
CA THR A 161 1.35 30.71 -0.65
C THR A 161 2.83 30.33 -0.76
N ALA A 162 3.15 29.23 -1.45
CA ALA A 162 4.53 28.79 -1.68
C ALA A 162 4.77 28.49 -3.16
N PRO A 163 5.94 28.83 -3.70
CA PRO A 163 6.29 28.53 -5.09
C PRO A 163 6.22 27.02 -5.30
N SER A 164 5.31 26.58 -6.17
CA SER A 164 5.16 25.18 -6.56
C SER A 164 5.74 24.99 -7.98
N PRO A 165 6.34 23.83 -8.30
CA PRO A 165 6.74 23.46 -9.67
C PRO A 165 5.55 23.57 -10.66
N PRO A 166 5.78 23.50 -11.99
CA PRO A 166 4.71 23.62 -13.00
C PRO A 166 3.54 22.66 -12.74
N MET A 167 2.37 22.93 -13.34
CA MET A 167 1.11 22.26 -12.99
C MET A 167 0.87 20.99 -13.83
N ILE A 168 0.20 19.99 -13.25
CA ILE A 168 -0.51 18.96 -14.04
C ILE A 168 -1.96 19.44 -14.18
N ALA A 169 -2.42 19.63 -15.42
CA ALA A 169 -3.81 19.97 -15.67
C ALA A 169 -4.72 18.80 -15.27
N THR A 170 -5.59 19.01 -14.30
CA THR A 170 -6.72 18.11 -14.02
C THR A 170 -7.85 18.48 -14.97
N GLU A 171 -8.28 17.58 -15.85
CA GLU A 171 -9.48 17.81 -16.65
C GLU A 171 -10.71 17.80 -15.73
N GLY A 172 -11.28 18.99 -15.45
CA GLY A 172 -12.49 19.16 -14.65
C GLY A 172 -12.59 20.55 -14.01
N ASP A 173 -13.70 21.24 -14.27
CA ASP A 173 -13.96 22.67 -14.04
C ASP A 173 -14.14 23.10 -12.55
N SER A 174 -13.55 22.39 -11.58
CA SER A 174 -13.65 22.73 -10.14
C SER A 174 -12.64 22.05 -9.19
N GLY A 175 -11.55 21.46 -9.71
CA GLY A 175 -10.55 20.73 -8.90
C GLY A 175 -9.46 21.63 -8.29
N ARG A 176 -8.99 21.31 -7.07
CA ARG A 176 -7.75 21.88 -6.53
C ARG A 176 -6.56 21.41 -7.37
N ALA A 177 -5.71 22.34 -7.79
CA ALA A 177 -4.53 22.01 -8.60
C ALA A 177 -3.55 21.09 -7.83
N ILE A 178 -2.97 20.13 -8.54
CA ILE A 178 -1.99 19.17 -8.03
C ILE A 178 -0.59 19.61 -8.48
N ALA A 179 0.40 19.57 -7.59
CA ALA A 179 1.78 19.88 -7.94
C ALA A 179 2.35 18.85 -8.93
N ALA A 180 3.10 19.28 -9.96
CA ALA A 180 3.65 18.32 -10.93
C ALA A 180 4.73 17.42 -10.35
N VAL A 181 5.48 17.90 -9.35
CA VAL A 181 6.48 17.09 -8.68
C VAL A 181 5.81 16.41 -7.49
N PRO A 182 5.80 15.06 -7.43
CA PRO A 182 5.33 14.33 -6.25
C PRO A 182 6.07 14.78 -4.99
N LEU A 183 5.40 14.72 -3.85
CA LEU A 183 6.02 14.88 -2.53
C LEU A 183 7.10 13.82 -2.29
N GLY A 184 6.91 12.62 -2.82
CA GLY A 184 7.92 11.57 -2.80
C GLY A 184 7.43 10.29 -3.45
N HIS A 185 8.33 9.32 -3.54
CA HIS A 185 8.10 8.05 -4.22
C HIS A 185 8.32 6.90 -3.25
N VAL A 186 7.47 5.88 -3.30
CA VAL A 186 7.63 4.65 -2.50
C VAL A 186 7.75 3.46 -3.44
N LEU A 187 8.83 2.70 -3.32
CA LEU A 187 9.01 1.46 -4.07
C LEU A 187 8.21 0.34 -3.38
N LEU A 188 7.17 -0.15 -4.05
CA LEU A 188 6.33 -1.23 -3.56
C LEU A 188 6.79 -2.56 -4.16
N MET A 189 7.62 -3.29 -3.42
CA MET A 189 8.04 -4.65 -3.77
C MET A 189 6.89 -5.67 -3.61
N PRO A 190 6.93 -6.80 -4.33
CA PRO A 190 6.07 -7.94 -4.01
C PRO A 190 6.12 -8.30 -2.53
N ARG A 191 5.01 -8.84 -2.01
CA ARG A 191 4.82 -9.30 -0.63
C ARG A 191 4.91 -8.24 0.46
N SER A 192 5.07 -6.98 0.09
CA SER A 192 5.14 -5.89 1.05
C SER A 192 3.76 -5.39 1.46
N LEU A 193 3.66 -4.92 2.71
CA LEU A 193 2.50 -4.21 3.24
C LEU A 193 2.83 -2.71 3.32
N PHE A 194 1.98 -1.91 2.71
CA PHE A 194 2.05 -0.45 2.76
C PHE A 194 0.87 0.11 3.53
N ILE A 195 1.11 0.91 4.56
CA ILE A 195 0.08 1.50 5.42
C ILE A 195 0.06 3.00 5.24
N LEU A 196 -1.11 3.55 4.93
CA LEU A 196 -1.35 4.98 4.80
C LEU A 196 -2.40 5.42 5.82
N THR A 197 -2.12 6.46 6.60
CA THR A 197 -3.01 6.93 7.67
C THR A 197 -3.02 8.47 7.75
N GLY A 198 -3.86 9.00 8.63
CA GLY A 198 -3.81 10.39 9.10
C GLY A 198 -3.81 11.43 7.97
N SER A 199 -2.84 12.35 8.01
CA SER A 199 -2.74 13.46 7.05
C SER A 199 -2.41 13.00 5.63
N LEU A 200 -1.62 11.94 5.46
CA LEU A 200 -1.33 11.41 4.14
C LEU A 200 -2.54 10.68 3.52
N TYR A 201 -3.42 10.11 4.34
CA TYR A 201 -4.70 9.60 3.86
C TYR A 201 -5.67 10.72 3.48
N SER A 202 -5.73 11.79 4.30
CA SER A 202 -6.85 12.74 4.27
C SER A 202 -6.62 13.98 3.43
N SER A 203 -5.36 14.32 3.10
CA SER A 203 -5.03 15.57 2.41
C SER A 203 -3.97 15.44 1.32
N HIS A 204 -3.51 14.22 1.04
CA HIS A 204 -2.55 13.93 -0.01
C HIS A 204 -3.15 12.94 -0.99
N LEU A 205 -2.66 13.00 -2.22
CA LEU A 205 -3.08 12.09 -3.27
C LEU A 205 -2.01 11.05 -3.48
N HIS A 206 -2.38 9.92 -4.04
CA HIS A 206 -1.42 8.92 -4.47
C HIS A 206 -1.78 8.39 -5.86
N GLY A 207 -0.76 7.96 -6.59
CA GLY A 207 -0.90 7.52 -7.98
C GLY A 207 0.17 6.55 -8.39
N ILE A 208 -0.09 5.84 -9.47
CA ILE A 208 0.92 5.01 -10.16
C ILE A 208 0.97 5.55 -11.58
N ALA A 209 2.08 6.16 -11.97
CA ALA A 209 2.27 6.66 -13.34
C ALA A 209 2.07 5.53 -14.37
N ALA A 210 1.40 5.82 -15.49
CA ALA A 210 1.25 4.87 -16.60
C ALA A 210 2.55 4.82 -17.42
N ARG A 211 3.36 3.77 -17.22
CA ARG A 211 4.66 3.58 -17.88
C ARG A 211 5.03 2.11 -17.96
N GLU A 212 5.90 1.76 -18.91
CA GLU A 212 6.36 0.38 -19.12
C GLU A 212 7.61 0.03 -18.30
N ARG A 213 8.39 1.03 -17.90
CA ARG A 213 9.57 0.90 -17.05
C ARG A 213 9.52 1.82 -15.85
N ASP A 214 10.11 1.38 -14.76
CA ASP A 214 10.46 2.25 -13.63
C ASP A 214 11.99 2.39 -13.55
N SER A 215 12.44 3.51 -13.00
CA SER A 215 13.84 3.72 -12.62
C SER A 215 13.90 4.47 -11.31
N PHE A 216 14.83 4.08 -10.42
CA PHE A 216 14.99 4.70 -9.11
C PHE A 216 16.42 4.69 -8.60
N ILE A 217 16.68 5.55 -7.62
CA ILE A 217 17.91 5.62 -6.83
C ILE A 217 17.57 5.72 -5.34
N ALA A 218 18.50 5.30 -4.49
CA ALA A 218 18.42 5.56 -3.06
C ALA A 218 18.69 7.05 -2.76
N PRO A 219 18.09 7.63 -1.70
CA PRO A 219 18.38 9.00 -1.27
C PRO A 219 19.86 9.19 -0.91
N GLU A 220 20.37 10.41 -1.07
CA GLU A 220 21.69 10.75 -0.55
C GLU A 220 21.69 10.74 0.98
N ARG A 221 22.68 10.10 1.59
CA ARG A 221 22.91 10.22 3.04
C ARG A 221 23.56 11.57 3.29
N GLU A 222 22.98 12.37 4.18
CA GLU A 222 23.76 13.40 4.87
C GLU A 222 24.82 12.67 5.70
N GLU A 223 26.10 12.83 5.35
CA GLU A 223 27.20 12.40 6.21
C GLU A 223 27.11 13.20 7.51
N LYS A 224 26.50 12.62 8.54
CA LYS A 224 26.73 13.10 9.89
C LYS A 224 28.19 12.85 10.19
N GLU A 225 28.99 13.92 10.31
CA GLU A 225 30.36 13.83 10.82
C GLU A 225 30.34 13.00 12.11
N ALA A 226 30.87 11.79 12.03
CA ALA A 226 31.03 10.94 13.19
C ALA A 226 32.12 11.57 14.05
N ILE A 227 31.72 12.19 15.16
CA ILE A 227 32.65 12.42 16.28
C ILE A 227 32.98 11.03 16.81
N ALA A 228 34.13 10.50 16.40
CA ALA A 228 34.62 9.21 16.85
C ALA A 228 34.82 9.23 18.38
N SER A 229 33.99 8.50 19.12
CA SER A 229 34.37 7.98 20.43
C SER A 229 34.70 6.52 20.28
N ASP A 230 36.00 6.22 20.27
CA ASP A 230 36.56 4.88 20.35
C ASP A 230 36.03 4.16 21.60
N VAL A 231 35.10 3.23 21.41
CA VAL A 231 34.89 2.14 22.36
C VAL A 231 34.69 0.86 21.54
N ALA A 232 35.71 0.02 21.55
CA ALA A 232 35.67 -1.31 20.96
C ALA A 232 34.59 -2.16 21.63
N ALA A 233 33.70 -2.75 20.83
CA ALA A 233 32.78 -3.79 21.26
C ALA A 233 33.19 -5.14 20.63
N PRO A 234 32.97 -6.27 21.32
CA PRO A 234 33.53 -7.56 20.94
C PRO A 234 32.69 -8.31 19.90
N ASP A 235 33.39 -9.21 19.25
CA ASP A 235 33.01 -10.16 18.21
C ASP A 235 31.90 -11.13 18.66
N GLN A 236 30.79 -11.19 17.90
CA GLN A 236 29.89 -12.34 17.88
C GLN A 236 29.36 -12.58 16.46
N ALA A 237 29.77 -13.72 15.92
CA ALA A 237 29.23 -14.32 14.71
C ALA A 237 27.81 -14.87 14.95
N ALA A 238 26.89 -14.59 14.02
CA ALA A 238 25.68 -15.36 13.83
C ALA A 238 25.34 -15.44 12.34
N ALA A 239 25.02 -16.66 11.91
CA ALA A 239 24.85 -17.10 10.54
C ALA A 239 23.71 -16.37 9.80
N GLY A 240 23.99 -15.98 8.55
CA GLY A 240 23.03 -15.43 7.61
C GLY A 240 22.33 -16.54 6.81
N ASP A 241 21.01 -16.44 6.74
CA ASP A 241 20.14 -17.09 5.76
C ASP A 241 20.02 -16.16 4.55
N GLU A 242 20.48 -16.60 3.37
CA GLU A 242 20.51 -15.81 2.14
C GLU A 242 19.15 -15.85 1.43
N GLY A 243 18.28 -14.87 1.67
CA GLY A 243 16.94 -14.81 1.05
C GLY A 243 16.56 -13.52 0.32
N GLY A 244 17.37 -12.45 0.37
CA GLY A 244 16.94 -11.10 -0.06
C GLY A 244 17.38 -10.61 -1.44
N ALA A 245 18.34 -11.27 -2.10
CA ALA A 245 19.01 -10.69 -3.28
C ALA A 245 18.29 -10.93 -4.62
N ASP A 246 17.43 -11.95 -4.73
CA ASP A 246 16.93 -12.43 -6.02
C ASP A 246 15.70 -11.67 -6.57
N GLN A 247 15.27 -10.61 -5.88
CA GLN A 247 14.07 -9.84 -6.23
C GLN A 247 14.35 -8.37 -6.53
N LEU A 248 15.61 -7.96 -6.46
CA LEU A 248 16.02 -6.60 -6.74
C LEU A 248 16.17 -6.39 -8.24
N PRO A 249 15.63 -5.28 -8.79
CA PRO A 249 15.83 -4.94 -10.19
C PRO A 249 17.31 -4.73 -10.49
N ARG A 250 17.74 -5.08 -11.71
CA ARG A 250 19.16 -5.06 -12.09
C ARG A 250 19.66 -3.61 -12.22
N SER A 251 20.84 -3.34 -11.64
CA SER A 251 21.52 -2.04 -11.77
C SER A 251 22.04 -1.84 -13.20
N THR A 252 21.82 -0.65 -13.77
CA THR A 252 22.44 -0.26 -15.04
C THR A 252 23.04 1.15 -14.91
N SER A 253 24.30 1.30 -15.31
CA SER A 253 25.13 2.48 -15.01
C SER A 253 24.78 3.76 -15.81
N LYS A 254 23.58 3.89 -16.38
CA LYS A 254 23.33 4.87 -17.48
C LYS A 254 22.12 5.80 -17.40
N ALA A 255 21.39 5.91 -16.27
CA ALA A 255 20.25 6.86 -16.21
C ALA A 255 20.00 7.46 -14.82
N LYS A 256 20.97 8.21 -14.26
CA LYS A 256 20.76 8.92 -12.97
C LYS A 256 19.83 10.14 -13.06
N ALA A 257 19.78 10.83 -14.21
CA ALA A 257 19.12 12.12 -14.31
C ALA A 257 17.59 12.07 -14.18
N ASP A 258 16.97 10.94 -14.55
CA ASP A 258 15.50 10.79 -14.58
C ASP A 258 14.99 9.72 -13.58
N ALA A 259 15.85 9.24 -12.69
CA ALA A 259 15.51 8.21 -11.72
C ALA A 259 14.73 8.81 -10.53
N ASN A 260 13.67 8.12 -10.10
CA ASN A 260 12.90 8.53 -8.92
C ASN A 260 13.72 8.26 -7.65
N VAL A 261 13.82 9.23 -6.75
CA VAL A 261 14.40 8.99 -5.43
C VAL A 261 13.36 8.28 -4.57
N VAL A 262 13.59 7.02 -4.21
CA VAL A 262 12.62 6.23 -3.44
C VAL A 262 12.84 6.40 -1.95
N ALA A 263 11.80 6.87 -1.27
CA ALA A 263 11.84 7.30 0.13
C ALA A 263 12.07 6.14 1.10
N ASN A 264 11.63 4.93 0.76
CA ASN A 264 11.76 3.72 1.58
C ASN A 264 13.03 2.89 1.32
N ALA A 265 14.07 3.48 0.70
CA ALA A 265 15.31 2.77 0.35
C ALA A 265 15.98 2.07 1.55
N SER A 266 16.02 2.73 2.71
CA SER A 266 16.64 2.18 3.92
C SER A 266 15.88 0.98 4.49
N LEU A 267 14.54 0.99 4.40
CA LEU A 267 13.67 -0.14 4.80
C LEU A 267 13.82 -1.35 3.89
N LEU A 268 14.40 -1.15 2.69
CA LEU A 268 14.69 -2.17 1.70
C LEU A 268 16.16 -2.60 1.69
N GLY A 269 16.99 -2.07 2.61
CA GLY A 269 18.43 -2.36 2.65
C GLY A 269 19.21 -1.82 1.44
N LEU A 270 18.64 -0.89 0.67
CA LEU A 270 19.24 -0.39 -0.59
C LEU A 270 20.38 0.59 -0.35
N ASP A 271 20.45 1.17 0.84
CA ASP A 271 21.49 2.16 1.16
C ASP A 271 22.93 1.60 1.09
N ALA A 272 23.08 0.27 1.19
CA ALA A 272 24.37 -0.41 1.09
C ALA A 272 24.77 -0.71 -0.37
N LEU A 273 23.85 -0.52 -1.32
CA LEU A 273 24.08 -0.85 -2.72
C LEU A 273 24.77 0.31 -3.47
N PRO A 274 25.45 0.02 -4.60
CA PRO A 274 26.06 1.04 -5.45
C PRO A 274 25.03 2.12 -5.82
N ARG A 275 25.47 3.38 -5.84
CA ARG A 275 24.62 4.55 -6.09
C ARG A 275 24.12 4.66 -7.55
N ASP A 276 24.06 3.57 -8.29
CA ASP A 276 23.60 3.57 -9.67
C ASP A 276 22.08 3.50 -9.74
N ALA A 277 21.53 3.97 -10.86
CA ALA A 277 20.10 3.85 -11.10
C ALA A 277 19.73 2.38 -11.31
N PHE A 278 18.72 1.94 -10.58
CA PHE A 278 18.07 0.66 -10.79
C PHE A 278 16.94 0.87 -11.80
N THR A 279 16.87 0.01 -12.82
CA THR A 279 15.84 0.10 -13.86
C THR A 279 15.22 -1.27 -14.08
N TYR A 280 13.91 -1.31 -14.23
CA TYR A 280 13.21 -2.55 -14.56
C TYR A 280 11.99 -2.33 -15.45
N GLU A 281 11.68 -3.36 -16.24
CA GLU A 281 10.43 -3.49 -16.99
C GLU A 281 9.30 -3.88 -16.05
N ARG A 282 8.15 -3.23 -16.17
CA ARG A 282 6.96 -3.58 -15.39
C ARG A 282 6.38 -4.89 -15.89
N GLY A 283 6.19 -5.82 -14.95
CA GLY A 283 5.35 -7.00 -15.14
C GLY A 283 3.91 -6.75 -14.69
N THR A 284 3.15 -7.83 -14.56
CA THR A 284 1.81 -7.78 -13.97
C THR A 284 1.90 -7.58 -12.46
N ARG A 285 1.25 -6.53 -11.95
CA ARG A 285 1.13 -6.23 -10.52
C ARG A 285 -0.30 -6.42 -10.07
N VAL A 286 -0.47 -7.01 -8.89
CA VAL A 286 -1.74 -7.06 -8.17
C VAL A 286 -1.57 -6.35 -6.83
N SER A 287 -2.61 -5.65 -6.37
CA SER A 287 -2.66 -5.12 -5.01
C SER A 287 -4.01 -5.32 -4.36
N LEU A 288 -3.99 -5.68 -3.08
CA LEU A 288 -5.17 -5.80 -2.23
C LEU A 288 -5.14 -4.66 -1.22
N THR A 289 -6.05 -3.71 -1.34
CA THR A 289 -6.20 -2.59 -0.41
C THR A 289 -7.33 -2.88 0.56
N PHE A 290 -6.96 -3.09 1.83
CA PHE A 290 -7.82 -3.40 2.95
C PHE A 290 -8.26 -2.11 3.66
N ARG A 291 -9.57 -1.96 3.86
CA ARG A 291 -10.18 -0.75 4.41
C ARG A 291 -11.44 -1.04 5.20
N HIS A 292 -11.84 -0.05 5.99
CA HIS A 292 -13.09 -0.09 6.76
C HIS A 292 -14.02 1.03 6.32
N ALA A 293 -15.14 0.69 5.69
CA ALA A 293 -16.20 1.64 5.39
C ALA A 293 -16.92 2.06 6.67
N ASN A 294 -17.05 3.37 6.91
CA ASN A 294 -17.62 3.93 8.14
C ASN A 294 -19.13 3.65 8.29
N LYS A 295 -19.84 3.55 7.16
CA LYS A 295 -21.28 3.31 7.11
C LYS A 295 -21.54 2.01 6.36
N VAL A 296 -22.24 1.09 7.00
CA VAL A 296 -22.67 -0.18 6.40
C VAL A 296 -24.19 -0.24 6.41
N LEU A 297 -24.79 -0.61 5.28
CA LEU A 297 -26.22 -0.84 5.19
C LEU A 297 -26.59 -2.00 6.12
N LYS A 298 -27.34 -1.70 7.18
CA LYS A 298 -27.88 -2.74 8.06
C LYS A 298 -28.91 -3.53 7.28
N GLY A 299 -28.68 -4.83 7.09
CA GLY A 299 -29.64 -5.69 6.42
C GLY A 299 -30.98 -5.69 7.16
N GLY A 300 -32.01 -5.13 6.54
CA GLY A 300 -33.38 -5.43 6.95
C GLY A 300 -33.70 -6.86 6.52
N ALA A 301 -33.99 -7.74 7.48
CA ALA A 301 -34.67 -9.04 7.38
C ALA A 301 -34.30 -10.06 6.26
N PHE A 302 -33.34 -9.82 5.37
CA PHE A 302 -33.00 -10.72 4.26
C PHE A 302 -31.80 -11.64 4.55
N GLY A 303 -31.16 -11.51 5.72
CA GLY A 303 -29.97 -12.29 6.12
C GLY A 303 -30.21 -13.70 6.65
N LEU A 304 -31.46 -14.19 6.74
CA LEU A 304 -31.78 -15.50 7.32
C LEU A 304 -32.07 -16.61 6.30
N ALA A 305 -32.09 -16.33 4.99
CA ALA A 305 -32.56 -17.30 3.99
C ALA A 305 -31.47 -18.19 3.35
N ALA A 306 -30.18 -17.99 3.65
CA ALA A 306 -29.09 -18.76 3.00
C ALA A 306 -28.62 -20.01 3.78
N GLY A 307 -29.14 -20.26 5.00
CA GLY A 307 -28.73 -21.39 5.84
C GLY A 307 -29.64 -22.63 5.79
N GLY A 308 -30.72 -22.61 5.00
CA GLY A 308 -31.82 -23.57 5.11
C GLY A 308 -31.88 -24.72 4.11
N LEU A 309 -30.96 -24.82 3.13
CA LEU A 309 -30.98 -25.91 2.14
C LEU A 309 -29.68 -26.72 2.14
N ARG A 310 -29.42 -27.44 3.23
CA ARG A 310 -28.63 -28.69 3.21
C ARG A 310 -29.18 -29.66 4.24
N ARG A 311 -30.29 -30.32 3.92
CA ARG A 311 -30.66 -31.66 4.40
C ARG A 311 -31.59 -32.34 3.39
N SER A 312 -31.05 -33.30 2.66
CA SER A 312 -31.70 -34.56 2.30
C SER A 312 -30.59 -35.53 1.90
#